data_AF-A0A9X6AGH2-F1
#
_entry.id   AF-A0A9X6AGH2-F1
#
_cell.length_a   1.000
_cell.length_b   1.000
_cell.length_c   1.000
_cell.angle_alpha   90.00
_cell.angle_beta   90.00
_cell.angle_gamma   90.00
#
_symmetry.space_group_name_H-M   'P 1'
#
loop_
_entity.id
_entity.type
_entity.pdbx_description
1 polymer ?
#
loop_
_entity_poly.entity_id
_entity_poly.type
_entity_poly.pdbx_seq_one_letter_code
_entity_poly.pdbx_strand_id
1 'polypeptide(L)'
;MQINSRLRRIHAGWYVGAFVLVLGVVAQVLYSTGAYDSWRNGRSLDQACDGTLAQGGLDAALGSSNLRVGSLDSDGDYLAQCSVQTTKSGARGGALQVRLRWSGATAPSGSLVWYSQDYEGVRGQAAPLGNGWPGIVRHDDAWQVMVAIDCQNEKSKALVAYGDLYASSGGPALTGLGRVVTESAQKAAAKYGCRARVGKQLTQVSAPTLGKPRTVKPLAQAQGSCAALREPASTAAESGTPLIMEYPADPQAPQVNCYLVTPAKKPGYGLYAYYGAVAKDFLASEGRNLKEGYGPTHKDNDYSWATAKCPQSTQPAVFVLYRLYDRDTDTYPVRHYSAQFAASAVKAFADHEAKQRGCTDVQMASQP
;
A
#
# COMPACT_ATOMS: atom_id res chain seq x y z
N MET A 1 89.99 23.09 -4.55
CA MET A 1 88.79 22.91 -3.71
C MET A 1 87.69 22.32 -4.60
N GLN A 2 87.53 21.00 -4.61
CA GLN A 2 86.54 20.29 -5.45
C GLN A 2 85.27 20.04 -4.63
N ILE A 3 84.15 20.62 -5.04
CA ILE A 3 82.83 20.38 -4.44
C ILE A 3 82.23 19.16 -5.14
N ASN A 4 82.26 18.01 -4.47
CA ASN A 4 81.60 16.80 -4.94
C ASN A 4 80.09 16.88 -4.65
N SER A 5 79.30 17.27 -5.65
CA SER A 5 77.84 17.14 -5.63
C SER A 5 77.43 15.70 -5.98
N ARG A 6 77.29 14.83 -4.98
CA ARG A 6 76.61 13.53 -5.14
C ARG A 6 75.10 13.73 -5.15
N LEU A 7 74.53 13.94 -6.33
CA LEU A 7 73.10 13.77 -6.57
C LEU A 7 72.73 12.29 -6.32
N ARG A 8 72.13 12.02 -5.15
CA ARG A 8 71.44 10.76 -4.86
C ARG A 8 70.34 10.59 -5.92
N ARG A 9 70.55 9.69 -6.89
CA ARG A 9 69.47 9.19 -7.76
C ARG A 9 68.47 8.48 -6.87
N ILE A 10 67.43 9.18 -6.44
CA ILE A 10 66.28 8.58 -5.79
C ILE A 10 65.62 7.71 -6.86
N HIS A 11 65.66 6.39 -6.67
CA HIS A 11 65.07 5.41 -7.57
C HIS A 11 63.54 5.56 -7.58
N ALA A 12 63.02 6.41 -8.46
CA ALA A 12 61.59 6.61 -8.67
C ALA A 12 60.84 5.28 -8.94
N GLY A 13 61.52 4.30 -9.55
CA GLY A 13 60.96 2.97 -9.81
C GLY A 13 60.60 2.15 -8.55
N TRP A 14 61.28 2.40 -7.42
CA TRP A 14 61.00 1.66 -6.18
C TRP A 14 59.71 2.14 -5.50
N TYR A 15 59.42 3.44 -5.59
CA TYR A 15 58.18 4.03 -5.10
C TYR A 15 56.97 3.60 -5.94
N VAL A 16 57.13 3.51 -7.26
CA VAL A 16 56.05 3.04 -8.16
C VAL A 16 55.73 1.56 -7.88
N GLY A 17 56.74 0.71 -7.70
CA GLY A 17 56.53 -0.71 -7.38
C GLY A 17 55.82 -0.91 -6.03
N ALA A 18 56.23 -0.17 -4.99
CA ALA A 18 55.56 -0.21 -3.69
C ALA A 18 54.11 0.28 -3.76
N PHE A 19 53.83 1.33 -4.55
CA PHE A 19 52.48 1.88 -4.70
C PHE A 19 51.53 0.90 -5.41
N VAL A 20 51.99 0.22 -6.46
CA VAL A 20 51.21 -0.81 -7.16
C VAL A 20 50.92 -2.01 -6.26
N LEU A 21 51.89 -2.42 -5.44
CA LEU A 21 51.72 -3.52 -4.47
C LEU A 21 50.68 -3.16 -3.39
N VAL A 22 50.73 -1.94 -2.87
CA VAL A 22 49.74 -1.44 -1.89
C VAL A 22 48.34 -1.37 -2.51
N LEU A 23 48.21 -0.85 -3.74
CA LEU A 23 46.92 -0.84 -4.46
C LEU A 23 46.40 -2.27 -4.70
N GLY A 24 47.27 -3.22 -5.04
CA GLY A 24 46.91 -4.63 -5.21
C GLY A 24 46.41 -5.26 -3.91
N VAL A 25 47.08 -5.02 -2.78
CA VAL A 25 46.65 -5.51 -1.46
C VAL A 25 45.33 -4.87 -1.04
N VAL A 26 45.16 -3.56 -1.23
CA VAL A 26 43.91 -2.86 -0.93
C VAL A 26 42.77 -3.39 -1.80
N ALA A 27 42.98 -3.57 -3.10
CA ALA A 27 41.99 -4.16 -4.00
C ALA A 27 41.61 -5.58 -3.58
N GLN A 28 42.59 -6.42 -3.24
CA GLN A 28 42.38 -7.78 -2.76
C GLN A 28 41.59 -7.81 -1.44
N VAL A 29 41.89 -6.92 -0.50
CA VAL A 29 41.17 -6.79 0.78
C VAL A 29 39.76 -6.28 0.57
N LEU A 30 39.56 -5.26 -0.27
CA LEU A 30 38.22 -4.73 -0.58
C LEU A 30 37.34 -5.75 -1.31
N TYR A 31 37.95 -6.61 -2.13
CA TYR A 31 37.25 -7.68 -2.83
C TYR A 31 36.95 -8.86 -1.90
N SER A 32 37.89 -9.27 -1.05
CA SER A 32 37.71 -10.41 -0.14
C SER A 32 36.78 -10.11 1.04
N THR A 33 36.69 -8.85 1.47
CA THR A 33 35.77 -8.41 2.53
C THR A 33 34.36 -8.10 2.02
N GLY A 34 34.14 -8.11 0.69
CA GLY A 34 32.87 -7.68 0.09
C GLY A 34 32.60 -6.16 0.20
N ALA A 35 33.61 -5.37 0.62
CA ALA A 35 33.50 -3.91 0.72
C ALA A 35 33.25 -3.27 -0.65
N TYR A 36 33.84 -3.81 -1.72
CA TYR A 36 33.58 -3.32 -3.08
C TYR A 36 32.15 -3.63 -3.55
N ASP A 37 31.65 -4.85 -3.30
CA ASP A 37 30.29 -5.24 -3.67
C ASP A 37 29.25 -4.45 -2.88
N SER A 38 29.45 -4.26 -1.58
CA SER A 38 28.57 -3.41 -0.76
C SER A 38 28.57 -1.95 -1.22
N TRP A 39 29.73 -1.39 -1.58
CA TRP A 39 29.82 -0.03 -2.14
C TRP A 39 29.14 0.10 -3.50
N ARG A 40 29.37 -0.86 -4.42
CA ARG A 40 28.74 -0.89 -5.74
C ARG A 40 27.23 -1.06 -5.63
N ASN A 41 26.78 -1.96 -4.76
CA ASN A 41 25.37 -2.19 -4.51
C ASN A 41 24.71 -0.97 -3.86
N GLY A 42 25.37 -0.32 -2.90
CA GLY A 42 24.90 0.92 -2.29
C GLY A 42 24.71 2.04 -3.32
N ARG A 43 25.71 2.26 -4.18
CA ARG A 43 25.62 3.26 -5.26
C ARG A 43 24.53 2.92 -6.29
N SER A 44 24.29 1.64 -6.53
CA SER A 44 23.19 1.17 -7.38
C SER A 44 21.83 1.40 -6.72
N LEU A 45 21.72 1.23 -5.41
CA LEU A 45 20.50 1.50 -4.64
C LEU A 45 20.20 3.01 -4.57
N ASP A 46 21.23 3.86 -4.51
CA ASP A 46 21.07 5.32 -4.56
C ASP A 46 20.47 5.83 -5.87
N GLN A 47 20.60 5.06 -6.95
CA GLN A 47 20.02 5.38 -8.25
C GLN A 47 18.68 4.66 -8.49
N ALA A 48 18.32 3.70 -7.64
CA ALA A 48 17.10 2.92 -7.79
C ALA A 48 15.84 3.79 -7.65
N CYS A 49 14.82 3.46 -8.45
CA CYS A 49 13.59 4.24 -8.56
C CYS A 49 13.91 5.71 -8.87
N ASP A 50 14.77 5.96 -9.86
CA ASP A 50 15.20 7.32 -10.23
C ASP A 50 15.76 8.08 -9.01
N GLY A 51 16.51 7.38 -8.16
CA GLY A 51 17.11 7.88 -6.91
C GLY A 51 16.12 8.31 -5.81
N THR A 52 14.86 7.89 -5.90
CA THR A 52 13.85 8.17 -4.86
C THR A 52 13.70 7.04 -3.85
N LEU A 53 14.33 5.88 -4.07
CA LEU A 53 14.25 4.75 -3.14
C LEU A 53 14.80 5.12 -1.75
N ALA A 54 13.99 4.88 -0.72
CA ALA A 54 14.44 4.94 0.66
C ALA A 54 15.07 3.61 1.06
N GLN A 55 16.32 3.68 1.54
CA GLN A 55 17.05 2.51 2.01
C GLN A 55 16.71 2.17 3.47
N GLY A 56 16.20 3.16 4.23
CA GLY A 56 15.74 3.01 5.59
C GLY A 56 14.59 2.01 5.68
N GLY A 57 14.90 0.77 6.08
CA GLY A 57 13.93 -0.31 6.22
C GLY A 57 14.08 -1.45 5.21
N LEU A 58 14.95 -1.34 4.20
CA LEU A 58 15.20 -2.44 3.26
C LEU A 58 15.72 -3.70 3.97
N ASP A 59 16.71 -3.54 4.86
CA ASP A 59 17.28 -4.66 5.62
C ASP A 59 16.24 -5.36 6.48
N ALA A 60 15.35 -4.59 7.11
CA ALA A 60 14.26 -5.12 7.92
C ALA A 60 13.23 -5.83 7.04
N ALA A 61 12.84 -5.23 5.91
CA ALA A 61 11.87 -5.77 4.97
C ALA A 61 12.31 -7.10 4.36
N LEU A 62 13.58 -7.18 3.95
CA LEU A 62 14.15 -8.33 3.24
C LEU A 62 14.91 -9.30 4.17
N GLY A 63 15.06 -8.95 5.45
CA GLY A 63 15.80 -9.76 6.43
C GLY A 63 17.29 -9.92 6.12
N SER A 64 17.87 -9.00 5.35
CA SER A 64 19.24 -9.09 4.84
C SER A 64 19.78 -7.70 4.49
N SER A 65 21.03 -7.43 4.86
CA SER A 65 21.78 -6.25 4.41
C SER A 65 22.49 -6.45 3.06
N ASN A 66 22.57 -7.70 2.59
CA ASN A 66 23.17 -8.04 1.30
C ASN A 66 22.11 -7.94 0.19
N LEU A 67 21.98 -6.74 -0.35
CA LEU A 67 20.93 -6.35 -1.29
C LEU A 67 21.52 -5.93 -2.63
N ARG A 68 20.77 -6.15 -3.70
CA ARG A 68 21.09 -5.69 -5.05
C ARG A 68 19.85 -5.19 -5.77
N VAL A 69 20.02 -4.27 -6.71
CA VAL A 69 18.94 -3.87 -7.61
C VAL A 69 18.68 -5.01 -8.60
N GLY A 70 17.43 -5.45 -8.67
CA GLY A 70 16.94 -6.35 -9.69
C GLY A 70 16.47 -5.59 -10.92
N SER A 71 16.39 -6.28 -12.05
CA SER A 71 15.74 -5.78 -13.26
C SER A 71 14.22 -5.89 -13.14
N LEU A 72 13.52 -4.83 -13.52
CA LEU A 72 12.08 -4.85 -13.82
C LEU A 72 11.92 -4.37 -15.25
N ASP A 73 11.08 -5.06 -16.01
CA ASP A 73 10.67 -4.57 -17.32
C ASP A 73 9.82 -3.31 -17.13
N SER A 74 10.12 -2.26 -17.88
CA SER A 74 9.41 -0.99 -17.80
C SER A 74 8.12 -1.03 -18.61
N ASP A 75 7.02 -1.22 -17.91
CA ASP A 75 5.65 -1.12 -18.42
C ASP A 75 5.15 0.34 -18.33
N GLY A 76 5.72 1.20 -19.18
CA GLY A 76 5.12 2.43 -19.75
C GLY A 76 4.62 3.60 -18.87
N ASP A 77 4.01 3.37 -17.71
CA ASP A 77 3.10 4.34 -17.06
C ASP A 77 3.54 4.77 -15.64
N TYR A 78 4.70 4.31 -15.16
CA TYR A 78 5.25 4.68 -13.86
C TYR A 78 6.26 5.84 -13.97
N LEU A 79 6.25 6.72 -12.97
CA LEU A 79 7.27 7.77 -12.82
C LEU A 79 8.64 7.17 -12.51
N ALA A 80 8.64 6.12 -11.69
CA ALA A 80 9.83 5.39 -11.30
C ALA A 80 9.42 4.02 -10.80
N GLN A 81 10.24 3.03 -11.09
CA GLN A 81 10.08 1.69 -10.55
C GLN A 81 11.43 1.03 -10.30
N CYS A 82 11.49 0.15 -9.32
CA CYS A 82 12.68 -0.61 -9.00
C CYS A 82 12.36 -1.88 -8.22
N SER A 83 13.21 -2.88 -8.38
CA SER A 83 13.20 -4.10 -7.58
C SER A 83 14.48 -4.17 -6.77
N VAL A 84 14.37 -4.51 -5.50
CA VAL A 84 15.49 -4.82 -4.62
C VAL A 84 15.38 -6.28 -4.23
N GLN A 85 16.46 -7.03 -4.40
CA GLN A 85 16.48 -8.46 -4.14
C GLN A 85 17.62 -8.79 -3.18
N THR A 86 17.41 -9.81 -2.36
CA THR A 86 18.51 -10.43 -1.62
C THR A 86 19.47 -11.11 -2.59
N THR A 87 20.76 -11.16 -2.27
CA THR A 87 21.75 -11.88 -3.08
C THR A 87 21.60 -13.41 -3.02
N LYS A 88 20.85 -13.94 -2.05
CA LYS A 88 20.53 -15.37 -1.93
C LYS A 88 19.42 -15.76 -2.92
N SER A 89 19.60 -16.87 -3.64
CA SER A 89 18.61 -17.46 -4.55
C SER A 89 17.75 -18.54 -3.87
N GLY A 90 16.59 -18.87 -4.45
CA GLY A 90 15.69 -19.95 -4.00
C GLY A 90 14.71 -19.55 -2.88
N ALA A 91 14.24 -20.52 -2.09
CA ALA A 91 13.22 -20.33 -1.04
C ALA A 91 13.61 -19.38 0.11
N ARG A 92 14.87 -18.92 0.15
CA ARG A 92 15.39 -17.92 1.10
C ARG A 92 15.65 -16.56 0.44
N GLY A 93 15.40 -16.45 -0.86
CA GLY A 93 15.49 -15.21 -1.61
C GLY A 93 14.21 -14.39 -1.41
N GLY A 94 14.36 -13.09 -1.16
CA GLY A 94 13.26 -12.14 -1.06
C GLY A 94 13.39 -11.02 -2.07
N ALA A 95 12.27 -10.51 -2.58
CA ALA A 95 12.23 -9.33 -3.44
C ALA A 95 11.26 -8.29 -2.90
N LEU A 96 11.65 -7.02 -2.95
CA LEU A 96 10.81 -5.87 -2.69
C LEU A 96 10.74 -5.04 -3.98
N GLN A 97 9.53 -4.81 -4.48
CA GLN A 97 9.30 -3.94 -5.63
C GLN A 97 8.70 -2.63 -5.14
N VAL A 98 9.16 -1.50 -5.68
CA VAL A 98 8.56 -0.18 -5.47
C VAL A 98 8.17 0.38 -6.83
N ARG A 99 6.94 0.90 -6.93
CA ARG A 99 6.43 1.60 -8.11
C ARG A 99 5.83 2.93 -7.70
N LEU A 100 6.12 3.98 -8.46
CA LEU A 100 5.67 5.34 -8.22
C LEU A 100 4.92 5.85 -9.45
N ARG A 101 3.78 6.51 -9.25
CA ARG A 101 3.03 7.15 -10.34
C ARG A 101 2.32 8.42 -9.87
N TRP A 102 1.92 9.25 -10.82
CA TRP A 102 0.89 10.25 -10.56
C TRP A 102 -0.49 9.61 -10.61
N SER A 103 -1.42 10.10 -9.78
CA SER A 103 -2.85 9.72 -9.87
C SER A 103 -3.50 10.10 -11.20
N GLY A 104 -2.84 10.94 -12.01
CA GLY A 104 -3.23 11.28 -13.38
C GLY A 104 -2.99 10.17 -14.40
N ALA A 105 -2.06 9.26 -14.14
CA ALA A 105 -1.72 8.16 -15.03
C ALA A 105 -2.86 7.12 -15.09
N THR A 106 -2.74 6.17 -16.01
CA THR A 106 -3.64 5.02 -16.13
C THR A 106 -3.84 4.36 -14.76
N ALA A 107 -5.08 3.97 -14.46
CA ALA A 107 -5.38 3.23 -13.24
C ALA A 107 -4.61 1.89 -13.28
N PRO A 108 -4.06 1.44 -12.13
CA PRO A 108 -3.34 0.18 -12.09
C PRO A 108 -4.28 -0.99 -12.41
N SER A 109 -3.73 -2.05 -13.00
CA SER A 109 -4.41 -3.32 -13.24
C SER A 109 -3.74 -4.47 -12.50
N GLY A 110 -4.42 -5.62 -12.42
CA GLY A 110 -3.89 -6.82 -11.75
C GLY A 110 -3.62 -6.62 -10.26
N SER A 111 -2.46 -7.09 -9.77
CA SER A 111 -2.10 -7.09 -8.35
C SER A 111 -1.93 -5.70 -7.71
N LEU A 112 -1.95 -4.64 -8.52
CA LEU A 112 -1.85 -3.25 -8.08
C LEU A 112 -3.21 -2.55 -7.95
N VAL A 113 -4.30 -3.26 -8.20
CA VAL A 113 -5.66 -2.78 -7.93
C VAL A 113 -5.92 -2.84 -6.42
N TRP A 114 -6.26 -1.71 -5.79
CA TRP A 114 -6.46 -1.61 -4.34
C TRP A 114 -7.92 -1.64 -3.89
N TYR A 115 -8.87 -1.66 -4.81
CA TYR A 115 -10.29 -1.88 -4.51
C TYR A 115 -10.64 -3.37 -4.62
N SER A 116 -11.69 -3.78 -3.92
CA SER A 116 -12.16 -5.17 -3.94
C SER A 116 -12.83 -5.51 -5.26
N GLN A 117 -12.17 -6.26 -6.14
CA GLN A 117 -12.74 -6.74 -7.41
C GLN A 117 -13.47 -8.08 -7.28
N ASP A 118 -13.00 -8.97 -6.41
CA ASP A 118 -13.45 -10.39 -6.41
C ASP A 118 -14.40 -10.76 -5.27
N TYR A 119 -14.72 -9.82 -4.37
CA TYR A 119 -15.69 -10.01 -3.26
C TYR A 119 -15.42 -11.20 -2.36
N GLU A 120 -14.16 -11.65 -2.30
CA GLU A 120 -13.73 -12.86 -1.62
C GLU A 120 -13.69 -12.66 -0.10
N GLY A 121 -14.84 -12.42 0.49
CA GLY A 121 -15.00 -12.36 1.92
C GLY A 121 -14.10 -11.30 2.52
N VAL A 122 -13.15 -11.80 3.30
CA VAL A 122 -12.17 -10.99 4.01
C VAL A 122 -10.75 -11.31 3.51
N ARG A 123 -10.55 -11.76 2.28
CA ARG A 123 -9.22 -11.87 1.69
C ARG A 123 -8.75 -10.50 1.17
N GLY A 124 -7.44 -10.26 1.13
CA GLY A 124 -6.88 -9.01 0.57
C GLY A 124 -7.26 -7.73 1.33
N GLN A 125 -7.62 -7.84 2.62
CA GLN A 125 -8.07 -6.71 3.41
C GLN A 125 -7.02 -5.60 3.50
N ALA A 126 -7.48 -4.36 3.35
CA ALA A 126 -6.69 -3.18 3.60
C ALA A 126 -6.86 -2.71 5.06
N ALA A 127 -5.75 -2.68 5.79
CA ALA A 127 -5.66 -2.01 7.09
C ALA A 127 -5.00 -0.63 6.91
N PRO A 128 -5.42 0.40 7.66
CA PRO A 128 -4.69 1.66 7.71
C PRO A 128 -3.22 1.46 8.14
N LEU A 129 -2.30 2.18 7.51
CA LEU A 129 -0.89 2.20 7.96
C LEU A 129 -0.71 2.87 9.33
N GLY A 130 -1.56 3.85 9.65
CA GLY A 130 -1.43 4.65 10.86
C GLY A 130 -0.34 5.72 10.77
N ASN A 131 0.01 6.29 11.93
CA ASN A 131 1.00 7.37 12.11
C ASN A 131 0.76 8.62 11.23
N GLY A 132 -0.48 8.82 10.76
CA GLY A 132 -0.87 9.94 9.92
C GLY A 132 -0.47 9.80 8.46
N TRP A 133 -0.09 8.61 8.01
CA TRP A 133 0.16 8.36 6.58
C TRP A 133 -1.15 8.11 5.82
N PRO A 134 -1.33 8.71 4.63
CA PRO A 134 -2.45 8.38 3.77
C PRO A 134 -2.16 7.09 3.00
N GLY A 135 -2.14 5.98 3.72
CA GLY A 135 -1.81 4.70 3.14
C GLY A 135 -2.41 3.51 3.88
N ILE A 136 -2.33 2.38 3.20
CA ILE A 136 -2.89 1.10 3.62
C ILE A 136 -1.87 -0.02 3.42
N VAL A 137 -2.05 -1.07 4.21
CA VAL A 137 -1.33 -2.33 4.09
C VAL A 137 -2.33 -3.45 3.86
N ARG A 138 -2.03 -4.35 2.92
CA ARG A 138 -2.81 -5.57 2.72
C ARG A 138 -1.90 -6.77 2.59
N HIS A 139 -2.49 -7.95 2.75
CA HIS A 139 -1.86 -9.21 2.44
C HIS A 139 -2.78 -10.04 1.58
N ASP A 140 -2.26 -10.43 0.42
CA ASP A 140 -2.88 -11.44 -0.42
C ASP A 140 -1.82 -12.52 -0.73
N ASP A 141 -1.32 -12.58 -1.96
CA ASP A 141 -0.17 -13.45 -2.31
C ASP A 141 1.17 -12.87 -1.86
N ALA A 142 1.22 -11.55 -1.64
CA ALA A 142 2.36 -10.81 -1.13
C ALA A 142 1.92 -9.78 -0.09
N TRP A 143 2.87 -9.30 0.70
CA TRP A 143 2.65 -8.12 1.53
C TRP A 143 2.73 -6.88 0.68
N GLN A 144 1.68 -6.06 0.72
CA GLN A 144 1.59 -4.89 -0.11
C GLN A 144 1.33 -3.67 0.75
N VAL A 145 1.99 -2.56 0.40
CA VAL A 145 1.74 -1.24 0.98
C VAL A 145 1.45 -0.26 -0.14
N MET A 146 0.43 0.58 0.05
CA MET A 146 0.18 1.71 -0.83
C MET A 146 0.05 3.00 -0.02
N VAL A 147 0.60 4.07 -0.55
CA VAL A 147 0.46 5.43 -0.02
C VAL A 147 0.05 6.34 -1.16
N ALA A 148 -0.99 7.13 -0.95
CA ALA A 148 -1.47 8.14 -1.89
C ALA A 148 -1.39 9.52 -1.24
N ILE A 149 -0.43 10.34 -1.68
CA ILE A 149 -0.15 11.64 -1.08
C ILE A 149 -0.65 12.74 -2.01
N ASP A 150 -1.67 13.48 -1.58
CA ASP A 150 -2.18 14.63 -2.32
C ASP A 150 -1.16 15.78 -2.36
N CYS A 151 -1.01 16.41 -3.52
CA CYS A 151 -0.16 17.59 -3.69
C CYS A 151 -0.94 18.85 -3.31
N GLN A 152 -0.53 19.51 -2.22
CA GLN A 152 -1.18 20.72 -1.72
C GLN A 152 -1.14 21.89 -2.72
N ASN A 153 -0.13 21.91 -3.59
CA ASN A 153 0.01 22.88 -4.67
C ASN A 153 -0.81 22.54 -5.93
N GLU A 154 -1.39 21.34 -6.04
CA GLU A 154 -2.14 20.87 -7.21
C GLU A 154 -3.32 19.95 -6.78
N LYS A 155 -4.51 20.51 -6.52
CA LYS A 155 -5.69 19.82 -5.91
C LYS A 155 -6.23 18.56 -6.61
N SER A 156 -5.77 18.27 -7.83
CA SER A 156 -6.20 17.10 -8.62
C SER A 156 -5.08 16.09 -8.86
N LYS A 157 -3.96 16.24 -8.14
CA LYS A 157 -2.76 15.44 -8.34
C LYS A 157 -2.30 14.86 -7.02
N ALA A 158 -2.05 13.56 -7.04
CA ALA A 158 -1.47 12.84 -5.92
C ALA A 158 -0.32 11.99 -6.43
N LEU A 159 0.72 11.89 -5.62
CA LEU A 159 1.76 10.89 -5.83
C LEU A 159 1.31 9.59 -5.18
N VAL A 160 1.27 8.50 -5.95
CA VAL A 160 0.92 7.17 -5.46
C VAL A 160 2.15 6.29 -5.49
N ALA A 161 2.46 5.69 -4.35
CA ALA A 161 3.55 4.74 -4.18
C ALA A 161 2.98 3.37 -3.82
N TYR A 162 3.47 2.34 -4.49
CA TYR A 162 3.16 0.95 -4.23
C TYR A 162 4.44 0.23 -3.83
N GLY A 163 4.35 -0.66 -2.84
CA GLY A 163 5.40 -1.58 -2.51
C GLY A 163 4.87 -3.00 -2.33
N ASP A 164 5.53 -3.95 -2.99
CA ASP A 164 5.20 -5.37 -2.92
C ASP A 164 6.41 -6.12 -2.34
N LEU A 165 6.18 -6.91 -1.29
CA LEU A 165 7.20 -7.73 -0.64
C LEU A 165 6.90 -9.22 -0.86
N TYR A 166 7.76 -9.84 -1.65
CA TYR A 166 7.76 -11.27 -1.98
C TYR A 166 8.79 -11.99 -1.09
N ALA A 167 8.49 -12.09 0.21
CA ALA A 167 9.33 -12.77 1.19
C ALA A 167 8.54 -13.25 2.40
N SER A 168 9.04 -14.28 3.09
CA SER A 168 8.53 -14.66 4.42
C SER A 168 8.69 -13.50 5.39
N SER A 169 7.63 -13.16 6.13
CA SER A 169 7.53 -11.83 6.74
C SER A 169 6.81 -11.89 8.08
N GLY A 170 7.46 -11.27 9.08
CA GLY A 170 6.90 -10.96 10.39
C GLY A 170 6.78 -9.45 10.58
N GLY A 171 6.42 -9.02 11.80
CA GLY A 171 6.22 -7.59 12.13
C GLY A 171 7.36 -6.64 11.70
N PRO A 172 8.64 -6.99 11.92
CA PRO A 172 9.76 -6.16 11.46
C PRO A 172 9.82 -6.01 9.93
N ALA A 173 9.55 -7.07 9.18
CA ALA A 173 9.55 -7.05 7.73
C ALA A 173 8.45 -6.14 7.19
N LEU A 174 7.25 -6.23 7.77
CA LEU A 174 6.13 -5.38 7.39
C LEU A 174 6.38 -3.91 7.73
N THR A 175 6.99 -3.64 8.88
CA THR A 175 7.40 -2.28 9.27
C THR A 175 8.47 -1.74 8.33
N GLY A 176 9.45 -2.57 7.95
CA GLY A 176 10.45 -2.24 6.95
C GLY A 176 9.85 -1.88 5.60
N LEU A 177 8.91 -2.69 5.10
CA LEU A 177 8.17 -2.41 3.86
C LEU A 177 7.44 -1.07 3.94
N GLY A 178 6.68 -0.84 5.02
CA GLY A 178 5.97 0.42 5.23
C GLY A 178 6.90 1.63 5.22
N ARG A 179 8.06 1.53 5.89
CA ARG A 179 9.08 2.59 5.87
C ARG A 179 9.64 2.83 4.48
N VAL A 180 10.05 1.78 3.77
CA VAL A 180 10.59 1.91 2.41
C VAL A 180 9.58 2.62 1.50
N VAL A 181 8.30 2.24 1.52
CA VAL A 181 7.29 2.85 0.65
C VAL A 181 6.99 4.29 1.05
N THR A 182 6.74 4.56 2.33
CA THR A 182 6.39 5.91 2.82
C THR A 182 7.54 6.90 2.65
N GLU A 183 8.76 6.52 3.00
CA GLU A 183 9.96 7.36 2.87
C GLU A 183 10.32 7.55 1.38
N SER A 184 10.13 6.55 0.51
CA SER A 184 10.31 6.71 -0.95
C SER A 184 9.28 7.65 -1.55
N ALA A 185 8.01 7.54 -1.14
CA ALA A 185 6.95 8.45 -1.57
C ALA A 185 7.25 9.89 -1.16
N GLN A 186 7.75 10.11 0.06
CA GLN A 186 8.19 11.44 0.51
C GLN A 186 9.35 11.99 -0.33
N LYS A 187 10.39 11.19 -0.58
CA LYS A 187 11.52 11.59 -1.43
C LYS A 187 11.07 11.93 -2.85
N ALA A 188 10.21 11.10 -3.44
CA ALA A 188 9.65 11.33 -4.77
C ALA A 188 8.77 12.60 -4.80
N ALA A 189 7.94 12.83 -3.78
CA ALA A 189 7.13 14.04 -3.69
C ALA A 189 8.01 15.29 -3.70
N ALA A 190 9.09 15.30 -2.91
CA ALA A 190 10.06 16.40 -2.89
C ALA A 190 10.78 16.56 -4.25
N LYS A 191 11.27 15.46 -4.83
CA LYS A 191 11.98 15.46 -6.11
C LYS A 191 11.13 16.03 -7.25
N TYR A 192 9.86 15.64 -7.31
CA TYR A 192 8.95 16.03 -8.39
C TYR A 192 8.07 17.24 -8.04
N GLY A 193 8.42 18.02 -7.01
CA GLY A 193 7.78 19.32 -6.72
C GLY A 193 6.36 19.24 -6.13
N CYS A 194 5.98 18.11 -5.55
CA CYS A 194 4.71 17.93 -4.83
C CYS A 194 4.88 18.33 -3.36
N ARG A 195 4.21 19.41 -2.94
CA ARG A 195 4.18 19.79 -1.52
C ARG A 195 3.14 18.92 -0.82
N ALA A 196 3.64 18.02 0.02
CA ALA A 196 2.86 16.97 0.63
C ALA A 196 2.80 17.11 2.15
N ARG A 197 1.64 16.79 2.74
CA ARG A 197 1.56 16.48 4.17
C ARG A 197 1.86 14.99 4.34
N VAL A 198 2.96 14.69 5.02
CA VAL A 198 3.41 13.31 5.27
C VAL A 198 3.14 12.90 6.72
N GLY A 199 3.07 11.60 6.96
CA GLY A 199 2.95 11.03 8.30
C GLY A 199 4.27 11.06 9.07
N LYS A 200 4.22 10.61 10.33
CA LYS A 200 5.43 10.36 11.14
C LYS A 200 6.09 9.06 10.71
N GLN A 201 7.39 8.93 10.96
CA GLN A 201 8.10 7.67 10.72
C GLN A 201 7.34 6.47 11.32
N LEU A 202 7.20 5.41 10.53
CA LEU A 202 6.54 4.19 10.96
C LEU A 202 7.46 3.41 11.91
N THR A 203 7.00 3.21 13.14
CA THR A 203 7.67 2.39 14.14
C THR A 203 7.10 0.97 14.21
N GLN A 204 5.87 0.80 13.74
CA GLN A 204 5.18 -0.47 13.65
C GLN A 204 4.14 -0.38 12.53
N VAL A 205 4.03 -1.45 11.73
CA VAL A 205 2.89 -1.68 10.84
C VAL A 205 2.19 -2.94 11.29
N SER A 206 0.90 -2.81 11.62
CA SER A 206 0.09 -3.94 12.05
C SER A 206 -0.35 -4.76 10.84
N ALA A 207 -0.19 -6.08 10.94
CA ALA A 207 -0.76 -6.98 9.96
C ALA A 207 -2.29 -6.81 9.88
N PRO A 208 -2.89 -6.79 8.68
CA PRO A 208 -4.31 -6.98 8.51
C PRO A 208 -4.66 -8.38 9.01
N THR A 209 -5.51 -8.46 10.03
CA THR A 209 -5.77 -9.72 10.75
C THR A 209 -7.24 -10.09 10.82
N LEU A 210 -8.13 -9.35 10.14
CA LEU A 210 -9.53 -9.77 10.11
C LEU A 210 -9.65 -11.14 9.40
N GLY A 211 -10.77 -11.82 9.57
CA GLY A 211 -10.96 -13.21 9.18
C GLY A 211 -10.47 -14.23 10.20
N LYS A 212 -9.77 -13.80 11.26
CA LYS A 212 -9.48 -14.67 12.41
C LYS A 212 -10.67 -14.66 13.38
N PRO A 213 -11.09 -15.80 13.94
CA PRO A 213 -12.25 -15.85 14.86
C PRO A 213 -12.21 -14.90 16.06
N ARG A 214 -11.01 -14.45 16.46
CA ARG A 214 -10.75 -13.52 17.57
C ARG A 214 -10.96 -12.04 17.24
N THR A 215 -11.07 -11.68 15.96
CA THR A 215 -11.29 -10.29 15.53
C THR A 215 -12.76 -9.96 15.36
N VAL A 216 -13.63 -10.96 15.49
CA VAL A 216 -15.08 -10.82 15.40
C VAL A 216 -15.63 -10.32 16.73
N LYS A 217 -16.50 -9.31 16.69
CA LYS A 217 -17.22 -8.79 17.87
C LYS A 217 -18.66 -8.42 17.52
N PRO A 218 -19.56 -8.25 18.51
CA PRO A 218 -20.92 -7.79 18.25
C PRO A 218 -20.94 -6.41 17.58
N LEU A 219 -21.84 -6.21 16.62
CA LEU A 219 -21.99 -4.94 15.89
C LEU A 219 -22.23 -3.75 16.83
N ALA A 220 -22.98 -3.94 17.91
CA ALA A 220 -23.22 -2.91 18.92
C ALA A 220 -21.92 -2.38 19.59
N GLN A 221 -20.81 -3.14 19.52
CA GLN A 221 -19.51 -2.78 20.09
C GLN A 221 -18.54 -2.19 19.04
N ALA A 222 -19.02 -1.83 17.86
CA ALA A 222 -18.21 -1.19 16.83
C ALA A 222 -17.72 0.19 17.28
N GLN A 223 -16.42 0.43 17.11
CA GLN A 223 -15.72 1.67 17.51
C GLN A 223 -14.81 2.21 16.40
N GLY A 224 -14.53 1.41 15.37
CA GLY A 224 -13.66 1.75 14.26
C GLY A 224 -14.45 1.94 12.97
N SER A 225 -13.99 1.33 11.88
CA SER A 225 -14.58 1.48 10.55
C SER A 225 -16.05 1.04 10.45
N CYS A 226 -16.58 0.26 11.39
CA CYS A 226 -18.00 -0.14 11.40
C CYS A 226 -18.86 0.68 12.37
N ALA A 227 -18.31 1.71 13.04
CA ALA A 227 -18.99 2.43 14.12
C ALA A 227 -20.34 3.05 13.70
N ALA A 228 -20.47 3.44 12.42
CA ALA A 228 -21.68 4.00 11.83
C ALA A 228 -22.87 3.02 11.80
N LEU A 229 -22.58 1.72 11.77
CA LEU A 229 -23.60 0.67 11.61
C LEU A 229 -24.20 0.21 12.95
N ARG A 230 -23.84 0.86 14.07
CA ARG A 230 -24.43 0.56 15.38
C ARG A 230 -25.91 0.91 15.45
N GLU A 231 -26.33 2.01 14.82
CA GLU A 231 -27.74 2.40 14.78
C GLU A 231 -28.60 1.41 13.96
N PRO A 232 -28.22 1.01 12.74
CA PRO A 232 -28.94 -0.02 11.99
C PRO A 232 -28.65 -1.47 12.46
N ALA A 233 -28.13 -1.67 13.67
CA ALA A 233 -27.66 -3.00 14.12
C ALA A 233 -28.78 -4.03 14.23
N SER A 234 -30.00 -3.62 14.57
CA SER A 234 -31.17 -4.52 14.59
C SER A 234 -31.48 -5.07 13.19
N THR A 235 -31.49 -4.21 12.18
CA THR A 235 -31.74 -4.60 10.79
C THR A 235 -30.60 -5.46 10.22
N ALA A 236 -29.35 -5.17 10.60
CA ALA A 236 -28.21 -6.02 10.24
C ALA A 236 -28.31 -7.41 10.90
N ALA A 237 -28.80 -7.49 12.14
CA ALA A 237 -29.04 -8.77 12.83
C ALA A 237 -30.16 -9.58 12.17
N GLU A 238 -31.27 -8.93 11.80
CA GLU A 238 -32.36 -9.54 11.03
C GLU A 238 -31.90 -10.06 9.67
N SER A 239 -30.92 -9.40 9.07
CA SER A 239 -30.26 -9.80 7.81
C SER A 239 -29.23 -10.92 7.99
N GLY A 240 -29.10 -11.48 9.20
CA GLY A 240 -28.21 -12.61 9.49
C GLY A 240 -26.76 -12.23 9.76
N THR A 241 -26.46 -10.94 9.96
CA THR A 241 -25.10 -10.42 10.21
C THR A 241 -24.99 -9.58 11.49
N PRO A 242 -25.20 -10.17 12.68
CA PRO A 242 -25.16 -9.43 13.95
C PRO A 242 -23.74 -9.10 14.44
N LEU A 243 -22.71 -9.63 13.78
CA LEU A 243 -21.31 -9.48 14.16
C LEU A 243 -20.56 -8.62 13.15
N ILE A 244 -19.39 -8.15 13.55
CA ILE A 244 -18.50 -7.36 12.69
C ILE A 244 -17.05 -7.79 12.77
N MET A 245 -16.30 -7.35 11.76
CA MET A 245 -14.86 -7.18 11.81
C MET A 245 -14.51 -5.78 11.27
N GLU A 246 -13.65 -5.06 11.98
CA GLU A 246 -13.32 -3.68 11.65
C GLU A 246 -11.86 -3.36 11.96
N TYR A 247 -11.35 -2.31 11.31
CA TYR A 247 -10.07 -1.68 11.67
C TYR A 247 -10.32 -0.45 12.53
N PRO A 248 -9.31 0.04 13.29
CA PRO A 248 -9.37 1.35 13.91
C PRO A 248 -9.71 2.43 12.87
N ALA A 249 -10.51 3.42 13.27
CA ALA A 249 -10.81 4.55 12.42
C ALA A 249 -9.51 5.35 12.13
N ASP A 250 -9.24 5.60 10.85
CA ASP A 250 -8.11 6.42 10.41
C ASP A 250 -8.58 7.38 9.30
N PRO A 251 -8.69 8.69 9.58
CA PRO A 251 -9.16 9.66 8.60
C PRO A 251 -8.17 9.88 7.45
N GLN A 252 -6.91 9.45 7.59
CA GLN A 252 -5.91 9.55 6.52
C GLN A 252 -5.97 8.37 5.55
N ALA A 253 -6.50 7.22 5.98
CA ALA A 253 -6.53 6.03 5.13
C ALA A 253 -7.31 6.31 3.83
N PRO A 254 -6.70 6.06 2.64
CA PRO A 254 -7.35 6.29 1.36
C PRO A 254 -8.43 5.24 1.04
N GLN A 255 -8.54 4.21 1.88
CA GLN A 255 -9.57 3.19 1.86
C GLN A 255 -9.97 2.82 3.29
N VAL A 256 -11.27 2.60 3.51
CA VAL A 256 -11.83 2.11 4.77
C VAL A 256 -12.67 0.88 4.49
N ASN A 257 -12.46 -0.20 5.26
CA ASN A 257 -13.20 -1.45 5.12
C ASN A 257 -13.95 -1.76 6.42
N CYS A 258 -15.24 -2.03 6.32
CA CYS A 258 -16.09 -2.57 7.37
C CYS A 258 -16.71 -3.87 6.91
N TYR A 259 -16.70 -4.91 7.75
CA TYR A 259 -17.26 -6.21 7.41
C TYR A 259 -18.37 -6.59 8.38
N LEU A 260 -19.56 -6.89 7.85
CA LEU A 260 -20.66 -7.51 8.56
C LEU A 260 -20.57 -9.03 8.43
N VAL A 261 -20.75 -9.73 9.55
CA VAL A 261 -20.35 -11.13 9.71
C VAL A 261 -21.49 -11.94 10.34
N THR A 262 -21.67 -13.17 9.86
CA THR A 262 -22.70 -14.10 10.38
C THR A 262 -22.36 -14.61 11.78
N PRO A 263 -23.33 -15.19 12.53
CA PRO A 263 -23.05 -15.85 13.81
C PRO A 263 -22.00 -16.97 13.70
N ALA A 264 -21.92 -17.63 12.54
CA ALA A 264 -20.92 -18.63 12.21
C ALA A 264 -19.53 -18.02 11.86
N LYS A 265 -19.35 -16.71 12.05
CA LYS A 265 -18.12 -15.97 11.77
C LYS A 265 -17.72 -15.96 10.29
N LYS A 266 -18.70 -16.12 9.39
CA LYS A 266 -18.50 -16.09 7.93
C LYS A 266 -18.77 -14.69 7.38
N PRO A 267 -18.08 -14.26 6.30
CA PRO A 267 -18.30 -12.96 5.69
C PRO A 267 -19.73 -12.86 5.15
N GLY A 268 -20.46 -11.80 5.51
CA GLY A 268 -21.80 -11.54 5.00
C GLY A 268 -21.81 -10.38 4.00
N TYR A 269 -21.52 -9.18 4.50
CA TYR A 269 -21.47 -7.96 3.69
C TYR A 269 -20.19 -7.17 3.98
N GLY A 270 -19.70 -6.45 2.98
CA GLY A 270 -18.57 -5.53 3.10
C GLY A 270 -18.99 -4.12 2.72
N LEU A 271 -18.65 -3.15 3.54
CA LEU A 271 -18.79 -1.73 3.24
C LEU A 271 -17.40 -1.12 3.07
N TYR A 272 -17.24 -0.39 1.98
CA TYR A 272 -15.96 0.16 1.54
C TYR A 272 -16.11 1.64 1.27
N ALA A 273 -15.19 2.45 1.77
CA ALA A 273 -15.04 3.85 1.38
C ALA A 273 -13.71 4.03 0.65
N TYR A 274 -13.73 4.71 -0.49
CA TYR A 274 -12.55 5.04 -1.28
C TYR A 274 -12.43 6.55 -1.42
N TYR A 275 -11.20 7.06 -1.32
CA TYR A 275 -10.90 8.49 -1.38
C TYR A 275 -9.77 8.81 -2.38
N GLY A 276 -9.77 10.04 -2.89
CA GLY A 276 -8.67 10.59 -3.68
C GLY A 276 -8.28 9.71 -4.87
N ALA A 277 -6.99 9.37 -4.97
CA ALA A 277 -6.48 8.52 -6.05
C ALA A 277 -7.14 7.14 -6.09
N VAL A 278 -7.48 6.55 -4.94
CA VAL A 278 -8.12 5.22 -4.87
C VAL A 278 -9.56 5.29 -5.36
N ALA A 279 -10.30 6.34 -5.02
CA ALA A 279 -11.64 6.58 -5.56
C ALA A 279 -11.61 6.74 -7.08
N LYS A 280 -10.60 7.46 -7.59
CA LYS A 280 -10.40 7.65 -9.03
C LYS A 280 -10.14 6.33 -9.73
N ASP A 281 -9.21 5.52 -9.22
CA ASP A 281 -8.88 4.21 -9.79
C ASP A 281 -10.11 3.28 -9.76
N PHE A 282 -10.86 3.29 -8.66
CA PHE A 282 -12.10 2.52 -8.52
C PHE A 282 -13.13 2.92 -9.58
N LEU A 283 -13.39 4.21 -9.76
CA LEU A 283 -14.35 4.69 -10.76
C LEU A 283 -13.88 4.46 -12.20
N ALA A 284 -12.57 4.49 -12.45
CA ALA A 284 -12.01 4.20 -13.76
C ALA A 284 -12.27 2.74 -14.18
N SER A 285 -12.27 1.81 -13.22
CA SER A 285 -12.58 0.40 -13.47
C SER A 285 -14.08 0.11 -13.40
N GLU A 286 -14.72 0.48 -12.30
CA GLU A 286 -16.07 0.03 -11.95
C GLU A 286 -17.16 1.05 -12.27
N GLY A 287 -16.80 2.30 -12.56
CA GLY A 287 -17.76 3.40 -12.69
C GLY A 287 -18.79 3.19 -13.80
N ARG A 288 -18.47 2.42 -14.84
CA ARG A 288 -19.45 2.04 -15.87
C ARG A 288 -20.45 1.03 -15.31
N ASN A 289 -19.95 -0.05 -14.72
CA ASN A 289 -20.77 -1.12 -14.14
C ASN A 289 -21.76 -0.57 -13.11
N LEU A 290 -21.27 0.27 -12.19
CA LEU A 290 -22.08 0.90 -11.15
C LEU A 290 -23.21 1.78 -11.70
N LYS A 291 -23.04 2.37 -12.89
CA LYS A 291 -24.07 3.19 -13.54
C LYS A 291 -25.08 2.36 -14.32
N GLU A 292 -24.62 1.24 -14.87
CA GLU A 292 -25.46 0.32 -15.65
C GLU A 292 -26.30 -0.61 -14.76
N GLY A 293 -26.20 -0.48 -13.43
CA GLY A 293 -26.96 -1.32 -12.52
C GLY A 293 -26.25 -2.65 -12.20
N TYR A 294 -25.05 -2.87 -12.71
CA TYR A 294 -24.27 -4.07 -12.45
C TYR A 294 -23.28 -3.87 -11.30
N GLY A 295 -23.23 -4.81 -10.37
CA GLY A 295 -22.07 -4.90 -9.49
C GLY A 295 -20.83 -5.22 -10.34
N PRO A 296 -19.60 -4.92 -9.87
CA PRO A 296 -18.35 -5.31 -10.54
C PRO A 296 -18.23 -6.78 -11.02
N THR A 297 -19.06 -7.73 -10.55
CA THR A 297 -19.11 -9.11 -11.10
C THR A 297 -19.92 -9.24 -12.40
N HIS A 298 -20.56 -8.18 -12.88
CA HIS A 298 -21.41 -8.15 -14.08
C HIS A 298 -22.59 -9.13 -14.09
N LYS A 299 -22.95 -9.71 -12.94
CA LYS A 299 -23.95 -10.79 -12.86
C LYS A 299 -25.03 -10.59 -11.80
N ASP A 300 -24.72 -9.89 -10.69
CA ASP A 300 -25.67 -9.70 -9.59
C ASP A 300 -25.82 -8.22 -9.18
N ASN A 301 -27.04 -7.81 -8.83
CA ASN A 301 -27.39 -6.47 -8.32
C ASN A 301 -27.13 -6.30 -6.81
N ASP A 302 -26.22 -7.09 -6.26
CA ASP A 302 -25.89 -7.13 -4.83
C ASP A 302 -24.85 -6.09 -4.41
N TYR A 303 -25.02 -4.88 -4.95
CA TYR A 303 -24.37 -3.69 -4.43
C TYR A 303 -25.32 -2.50 -4.24
N SER A 304 -24.94 -1.63 -3.31
CA SER A 304 -25.51 -0.29 -3.16
C SER A 304 -24.36 0.69 -2.97
N TRP A 305 -24.50 1.90 -3.48
CA TRP A 305 -23.41 2.85 -3.46
C TRP A 305 -23.86 4.30 -3.33
N ALA A 306 -22.92 5.12 -2.89
CA ALA A 306 -23.08 6.56 -2.72
C ALA A 306 -21.78 7.29 -3.06
N THR A 307 -21.89 8.59 -3.23
CA THR A 307 -20.72 9.48 -3.39
C THR A 307 -20.81 10.65 -2.43
N ALA A 308 -19.67 11.30 -2.17
CA ALA A 308 -19.61 12.59 -1.47
C ALA A 308 -18.52 13.47 -2.08
N LYS A 309 -18.67 14.79 -1.97
CA LYS A 309 -17.65 15.75 -2.39
C LYS A 309 -16.70 16.01 -1.23
N CYS A 310 -15.40 15.87 -1.46
CA CYS A 310 -14.39 16.07 -0.41
C CYS A 310 -13.53 17.31 -0.70
N PRO A 311 -13.19 18.13 0.30
CA PRO A 311 -12.48 19.39 0.08
C PRO A 311 -11.03 19.21 -0.41
N GLN A 312 -10.43 18.05 -0.15
CA GLN A 312 -9.04 17.75 -0.47
C GLN A 312 -8.84 17.14 -1.87
N SER A 313 -9.92 16.81 -2.58
CA SER A 313 -9.83 16.19 -3.90
C SER A 313 -10.91 16.69 -4.84
N THR A 314 -10.58 16.79 -6.13
CA THR A 314 -11.60 16.96 -7.18
C THR A 314 -12.35 15.67 -7.49
N GLN A 315 -11.86 14.54 -6.99
CA GLN A 315 -12.50 13.24 -7.14
C GLN A 315 -13.53 13.04 -6.01
N PRO A 316 -14.76 12.62 -6.33
CA PRO A 316 -15.72 12.28 -5.29
C PRO A 316 -15.19 11.11 -4.47
N ALA A 317 -15.45 11.12 -3.17
CA ALA A 317 -15.38 9.90 -2.38
C ALA A 317 -16.47 8.94 -2.84
N VAL A 318 -16.19 7.65 -2.77
CA VAL A 318 -17.12 6.59 -3.19
C VAL A 318 -17.31 5.62 -2.05
N PHE A 319 -18.58 5.31 -1.76
CA PHE A 319 -18.98 4.39 -0.71
C PHE A 319 -19.76 3.26 -1.35
N VAL A 320 -19.42 2.01 -1.02
CA VAL A 320 -20.02 0.84 -1.65
C VAL A 320 -20.29 -0.24 -0.61
N LEU A 321 -21.43 -0.88 -0.71
CA LEU A 321 -21.77 -2.11 0.00
C LEU A 321 -21.80 -3.26 -1.00
N TYR A 322 -21.26 -4.41 -0.59
CA TYR A 322 -21.26 -5.65 -1.36
C TYR A 322 -21.72 -6.82 -0.51
N ARG A 323 -22.40 -7.79 -1.14
CA ARG A 323 -22.50 -9.15 -0.60
C ARG A 323 -21.18 -9.88 -0.82
N LEU A 324 -20.70 -10.56 0.21
CA LEU A 324 -19.39 -11.19 0.19
C LEU A 324 -19.48 -12.71 -0.01
N TYR A 325 -18.62 -13.21 -0.89
CA TYR A 325 -18.46 -14.63 -1.18
C TYR A 325 -17.51 -15.29 -0.17
N ASP A 326 -17.90 -16.40 0.42
CA ASP A 326 -17.03 -17.21 1.29
C ASP A 326 -16.39 -18.34 0.48
N ARG A 327 -15.09 -18.19 0.20
CA ARG A 327 -14.31 -19.19 -0.53
C ARG A 327 -14.10 -20.48 0.23
N ASP A 328 -14.10 -20.46 1.56
CA ASP A 328 -13.90 -21.69 2.35
C ASP A 328 -15.05 -22.67 2.13
N THR A 329 -16.23 -22.14 1.83
CA THR A 329 -17.47 -22.91 1.65
C THR A 329 -18.03 -22.81 0.23
N ASP A 330 -17.34 -22.11 -0.66
CA ASP A 330 -17.74 -21.86 -2.05
C ASP A 330 -19.19 -21.37 -2.18
N THR A 331 -19.59 -20.39 -1.34
CA THR A 331 -20.98 -19.92 -1.28
C THR A 331 -21.11 -18.51 -0.75
N TYR A 332 -22.31 -17.92 -0.89
CA TYR A 332 -22.70 -16.69 -0.18
C TYR A 332 -23.38 -17.06 1.15
N PRO A 333 -22.75 -16.81 2.32
CA PRO A 333 -23.28 -17.24 3.62
C PRO A 333 -24.57 -16.53 4.05
N VAL A 334 -24.93 -15.45 3.35
CA VAL A 334 -26.12 -14.63 3.61
C VAL A 334 -26.95 -14.50 2.35
N ARG A 335 -28.25 -14.27 2.53
CA ARG A 335 -29.16 -14.02 1.42
C ARG A 335 -28.88 -12.67 0.78
N HIS A 336 -29.44 -12.46 -0.41
CA HIS A 336 -29.59 -11.12 -0.98
C HIS A 336 -30.22 -10.19 0.06
N TYR A 337 -29.68 -8.98 0.20
CA TYR A 337 -30.25 -7.99 1.10
C TYR A 337 -31.57 -7.44 0.55
N SER A 338 -32.38 -6.80 1.41
CA SER A 338 -33.44 -5.92 0.93
C SER A 338 -32.85 -4.59 0.43
N ALA A 339 -33.43 -4.01 -0.62
CA ALA A 339 -32.98 -2.70 -1.13
C ALA A 339 -32.97 -1.62 -0.03
N GLN A 340 -33.94 -1.68 0.88
CA GLN A 340 -34.02 -0.80 2.05
C GLN A 340 -32.83 -0.97 2.98
N PHE A 341 -32.43 -2.20 3.33
CA PHE A 341 -31.28 -2.43 4.19
C PHE A 341 -30.00 -1.86 3.57
N ALA A 342 -29.74 -2.20 2.29
CA ALA A 342 -28.52 -1.76 1.62
C ALA A 342 -28.45 -0.24 1.51
N ALA A 343 -29.55 0.43 1.13
CA ALA A 343 -29.60 1.88 1.08
C ALA A 343 -29.37 2.52 2.46
N SER A 344 -29.98 1.99 3.52
CA SER A 344 -29.80 2.51 4.89
C SER A 344 -28.36 2.31 5.38
N ALA A 345 -27.78 1.13 5.18
CA ALA A 345 -26.45 0.80 5.63
C ALA A 345 -25.38 1.65 4.92
N VAL A 346 -25.49 1.77 3.59
CA VAL A 346 -24.59 2.64 2.80
C VAL A 346 -24.76 4.10 3.18
N LYS A 347 -26.00 4.58 3.36
CA LYS A 347 -26.23 5.98 3.76
C LYS A 347 -25.62 6.30 5.12
N ALA A 348 -25.87 5.45 6.12
CA ALA A 348 -25.31 5.63 7.46
C ALA A 348 -23.78 5.62 7.44
N PHE A 349 -23.19 4.68 6.71
CA PHE A 349 -21.74 4.58 6.54
C PHE A 349 -21.17 5.81 5.82
N ALA A 350 -21.76 6.20 4.69
CA ALA A 350 -21.33 7.34 3.89
C ALA A 350 -21.43 8.66 4.66
N ASP A 351 -22.53 8.90 5.38
CA ASP A 351 -22.70 10.11 6.20
C ASP A 351 -21.64 10.21 7.30
N HIS A 352 -21.39 9.09 7.99
CA HIS A 352 -20.41 9.05 9.06
C HIS A 352 -18.99 9.31 8.53
N GLU A 353 -18.61 8.59 7.49
CA GLU A 353 -17.28 8.67 6.88
C GLU A 353 -17.02 10.03 6.20
N ALA A 354 -18.04 10.58 5.53
CA ALA A 354 -17.98 11.93 4.95
C ALA A 354 -17.81 13.00 6.03
N LYS A 355 -18.58 12.91 7.13
CA LYS A 355 -18.48 13.86 8.25
C LYS A 355 -17.09 13.84 8.90
N GLN A 356 -16.48 12.66 9.09
CA GLN A 356 -15.14 12.56 9.67
C GLN A 356 -14.05 13.28 8.84
N ARG A 357 -14.26 13.38 7.52
CA ARG A 357 -13.29 13.97 6.58
C ARG A 357 -13.69 15.36 6.07
N GLY A 358 -14.78 15.92 6.60
CA GLY A 358 -15.32 17.20 6.15
C GLY A 358 -15.84 17.18 4.71
N CYS A 359 -16.18 16.00 4.19
CA CYS A 359 -16.85 15.86 2.91
C CYS A 359 -18.34 16.24 3.06
N THR A 360 -18.95 16.67 1.97
CA THR A 360 -20.35 17.13 1.91
C THR A 360 -21.09 16.46 0.76
N ASP A 361 -22.38 16.77 0.62
CA ASP A 361 -23.21 16.32 -0.49
C ASP A 361 -23.21 14.80 -0.68
N VAL A 362 -23.49 14.05 0.41
CA VAL A 362 -23.66 12.60 0.31
C VAL A 362 -24.87 12.31 -0.59
N GLN A 363 -24.63 11.67 -1.73
CA GLN A 363 -25.62 11.33 -2.73
C GLN A 363 -25.67 9.82 -2.92
N MET A 364 -26.82 9.23 -2.62
CA MET A 364 -27.11 7.84 -2.96
C MET A 364 -27.25 7.72 -4.47
N ALA A 365 -26.71 6.66 -5.04
CA ALA A 365 -27.02 6.34 -6.42
C ALA A 365 -28.45 5.77 -6.52
N SER A 366 -29.21 6.23 -7.52
CA SER A 366 -30.47 5.61 -7.89
C SER A 366 -30.16 4.22 -8.45
N GLN A 367 -30.76 3.18 -7.88
CA GLN A 367 -30.79 1.87 -8.54
C GLN A 367 -31.67 2.02 -9.80
N PRO A 368 -31.18 1.62 -10.98
CA PRO A 368 -31.94 1.71 -12.22
C PRO A 368 -33.19 0.84 -12.24
#